data_AF-A0A5P8JRN7-F1
#
_entry.id   AF-A0A5P8JRN7-F1
#
_cell.length_a   1.000
_cell.length_b   1.000
_cell.length_c   1.000
_cell.angle_alpha   90.00
_cell.angle_beta   90.00
_cell.angle_gamma   90.00
#
_symmetry.space_group_name_H-M   'P 1'
#
loop_
_entity.id
_entity.type
_entity.pdbx_description
1 polymer ?
#
loop_
_entity_poly.entity_id
_entity_poly.type
_entity_poly.pdbx_seq_one_letter_code
_entity_poly.pdbx_strand_id
1 'polypeptide(L)'
;MKYNTQGLLRDWQHNKPAMQELARHAASKTAQKPTITAILTATNAERLLGCKVQKIGKQKLATPPRQAIALLPSLVEAMGDNVASLHQLLSAYYSNVVQREDYVAALKLGLTNMVAIDFLTDRHHKTTPASQRKLFQVMGRDDIYRNDKRILSDVARAVSLALFNRVSGKQLTTVAGTGLYLTRDIIRDCMQRPTEATDEQLSNALVLMRIAGYIHLAQNNELTDAGKKLVIVHDKQGKEIANHRVYVVSDFGKANWQMVQKNFALNLNIRLGHTVLGQLLGRDVVSAYFPDLSGGVTRPVIGFMLSRACDSADNTPIMTLAVARDTTQSIADVSPSAAAKYVDQCLVLKSVQATKMSIKEARENGYNLDEWQINSPAEKLIVPTNTDALMMCIERLKRANIKGVKVHQLLND
;
A
#
# COMPACT_ATOMS: atom_id res chain seq x y z
N MET A 1 17.23 4.41 21.41
CA MET A 1 16.23 3.37 21.08
C MET A 1 14.96 4.04 20.58
N LYS A 2 14.20 3.43 19.67
CA LYS A 2 12.95 4.06 19.16
C LYS A 2 11.81 4.00 20.19
N TYR A 3 11.88 3.06 21.12
CA TYR A 3 10.91 2.79 22.18
C TYR A 3 11.61 2.82 23.53
N ASN A 4 11.11 3.55 24.52
CA ASN A 4 11.80 3.68 25.81
C ASN A 4 11.80 2.39 26.63
N THR A 5 10.81 1.52 26.43
CA THR A 5 10.67 0.23 27.11
C THR A 5 11.29 -0.93 26.34
N GLN A 6 12.01 -0.67 25.25
CA GLN A 6 12.58 -1.70 24.36
C GLN A 6 13.45 -2.72 25.11
N GLY A 7 14.28 -2.27 26.06
CA GLY A 7 15.10 -3.17 26.88
C GLY A 7 14.26 -4.12 27.73
N LEU A 8 13.18 -3.61 28.33
CA LEU A 8 12.25 -4.41 29.14
C LEU A 8 11.47 -5.41 28.28
N LEU A 9 11.01 -5.01 27.09
CA LEU A 9 10.25 -5.88 26.19
C LEU A 9 11.13 -6.98 25.56
N ARG A 10 12.38 -6.67 25.24
CA ARG A 10 13.36 -7.64 24.72
C ARG A 10 13.75 -8.68 25.76
N ASP A 11 13.70 -8.33 27.03
CA ASP A 11 14.07 -9.22 28.13
C ASP A 11 13.00 -9.30 29.22
N TRP A 12 11.74 -9.43 28.79
CA TRP A 12 10.59 -9.30 29.68
C TRP A 12 10.56 -10.38 30.78
N GLN A 13 11.16 -11.55 30.50
CA GLN A 13 11.21 -12.69 31.42
C GLN A 13 12.07 -12.43 32.66
N HIS A 14 13.15 -11.63 32.53
CA HIS A 14 14.00 -11.21 33.65
C HIS A 14 13.53 -9.89 34.28
N ASN A 15 12.64 -9.16 33.62
CA ASN A 15 12.10 -7.88 34.08
C ASN A 15 10.66 -7.96 34.58
N LYS A 16 10.27 -9.09 35.22
CA LYS A 16 8.86 -9.37 35.56
C LYS A 16 8.14 -8.26 36.34
N PRO A 17 8.73 -7.64 37.40
CA PRO A 17 8.06 -6.60 38.16
C PRO A 17 7.76 -5.36 37.32
N ALA A 18 8.76 -4.87 36.56
CA ALA A 18 8.58 -3.73 35.66
C ALA A 18 7.56 -4.05 34.56
N MET A 19 7.60 -5.25 33.99
CA MET A 19 6.64 -5.69 32.99
C MET A 19 5.21 -5.82 33.53
N GLN A 20 5.03 -6.25 34.78
CA GLN A 20 3.72 -6.28 35.43
C GLN A 20 3.16 -4.87 35.60
N GLU A 21 4.01 -3.90 35.91
CA GLU A 21 3.63 -2.50 36.00
C GLU A 21 3.23 -1.92 34.64
N LEU A 22 4.02 -2.21 33.59
CA LEU A 22 3.75 -1.76 32.22
C LEU A 22 2.50 -2.40 31.62
N ALA A 23 2.27 -3.69 31.90
CA ALA A 23 1.13 -4.44 31.40
C ALA A 23 -0.13 -4.32 32.28
N ARG A 24 -0.08 -3.52 33.37
CA ARG A 24 -1.22 -3.33 34.27
C ARG A 24 -2.42 -2.77 33.51
N HIS A 25 -3.54 -3.49 33.55
CA HIS A 25 -4.75 -3.15 32.83
C HIS A 25 -6.01 -3.64 33.56
N ALA A 26 -7.17 -3.17 33.10
CA ALA A 26 -8.45 -3.67 33.60
C ALA A 26 -8.82 -4.96 32.85
N ALA A 27 -8.90 -6.09 33.55
CA ALA A 27 -9.20 -7.40 32.96
C ALA A 27 -10.52 -7.42 32.17
N SER A 28 -11.55 -6.69 32.64
CA SER A 28 -12.82 -6.55 31.93
C SER A 28 -12.67 -5.88 30.56
N LYS A 29 -11.69 -4.99 30.37
CA LYS A 29 -11.44 -4.29 29.10
C LYS A 29 -10.74 -5.18 28.06
N THR A 30 -10.04 -6.24 28.48
CA THR A 30 -9.20 -7.08 27.60
C THR A 30 -9.79 -8.47 27.35
N ALA A 31 -10.62 -9.02 28.25
CA ALA A 31 -11.05 -10.43 28.20
C ALA A 31 -11.73 -10.85 26.88
N GLN A 32 -12.44 -9.93 26.24
CA GLN A 32 -13.17 -10.20 24.98
C GLN A 32 -12.44 -9.70 23.73
N LYS A 33 -11.19 -9.27 23.83
CA LYS A 33 -10.47 -8.68 22.69
C LYS A 33 -9.87 -9.78 21.82
N PRO A 34 -10.26 -9.88 20.54
CA PRO A 34 -9.80 -10.96 19.67
C PRO A 34 -8.40 -10.76 19.09
N THR A 35 -7.86 -9.54 19.18
CA THR A 35 -6.60 -9.17 18.56
C THR A 35 -5.65 -8.43 19.50
N ILE A 36 -4.35 -8.54 19.26
CA ILE A 36 -3.31 -7.78 19.96
C ILE A 36 -3.57 -6.29 19.81
N THR A 37 -3.87 -5.81 18.60
CA THR A 37 -4.20 -4.40 18.37
C THR A 37 -5.37 -3.94 19.25
N ALA A 38 -6.40 -4.77 19.43
CA ALA A 38 -7.54 -4.45 20.28
C ALA A 38 -7.18 -4.47 21.78
N ILE A 39 -6.30 -5.37 22.21
CA ILE A 39 -5.73 -5.39 23.57
C ILE A 39 -4.94 -4.09 23.80
N LEU A 40 -3.99 -3.77 22.94
CA LEU A 40 -3.16 -2.56 23.02
C LEU A 40 -4.00 -1.27 22.98
N THR A 41 -5.09 -1.27 22.21
CA THR A 41 -6.01 -0.13 22.15
C THR A 41 -6.79 0.07 23.44
N ALA A 42 -7.14 -1.04 24.12
CA ALA A 42 -7.89 -1.05 25.38
C ALA A 42 -6.99 -0.82 26.62
N THR A 43 -5.68 -1.05 26.48
CA THR A 43 -4.67 -0.79 27.50
C THR A 43 -3.89 0.50 27.21
N ASN A 44 -2.99 0.88 28.11
CA ASN A 44 -2.12 2.04 27.91
C ASN A 44 -0.93 1.64 27.03
N ALA A 45 -1.14 1.59 25.71
CA ALA A 45 -0.08 1.31 24.74
C ALA A 45 1.09 2.31 24.80
N GLU A 46 0.84 3.57 25.18
CA GLU A 46 1.91 4.57 25.34
C GLU A 46 2.89 4.15 26.43
N ARG A 47 2.36 3.66 27.56
CA ARG A 47 3.16 3.16 28.66
C ARG A 47 3.92 1.91 28.25
N LEU A 48 3.26 0.94 27.65
CA LEU A 48 3.88 -0.33 27.26
C LEU A 48 5.00 -0.14 26.22
N LEU A 49 4.77 0.69 25.20
CA LEU A 49 5.75 0.97 24.14
C LEU A 49 6.75 2.07 24.50
N GLY A 50 6.48 2.83 25.56
CA GLY A 50 7.31 3.96 25.98
C GLY A 50 7.42 5.04 24.89
N CYS A 51 6.35 5.28 24.13
CA CYS A 51 6.27 6.32 23.11
C CYS A 51 4.86 6.92 23.07
N LYS A 52 4.72 8.11 22.48
CA LYS A 52 3.40 8.73 22.29
C LYS A 52 2.54 7.86 21.37
N VAL A 53 1.23 7.88 21.59
CA VAL A 53 0.22 7.23 20.74
C VAL A 53 -0.79 8.30 20.36
N GLN A 54 -0.95 8.50 19.05
CA GLN A 54 -1.90 9.45 18.50
C GLN A 54 -3.04 8.71 17.83
N LYS A 55 -4.24 9.30 17.89
CA LYS A 55 -5.39 8.82 17.12
C LYS A 55 -5.42 9.56 15.79
N ILE A 56 -5.30 8.82 14.70
CA ILE A 56 -5.46 9.34 13.33
C ILE A 56 -6.68 8.66 12.72
N GLY A 57 -7.75 9.42 12.50
CA GLY A 57 -9.05 8.86 12.10
C GLY A 57 -9.57 7.86 13.13
N LYS A 58 -9.79 6.60 12.70
CA LYS A 58 -10.24 5.50 13.58
C LYS A 58 -9.08 4.70 14.21
N GLN A 59 -7.83 4.94 13.79
CA GLN A 59 -6.69 4.14 14.20
C GLN A 59 -5.88 4.82 15.30
N LYS A 60 -5.32 4.02 16.20
CA LYS A 60 -4.28 4.45 17.14
C LYS A 60 -2.93 4.06 16.57
N LEU A 61 -2.03 5.03 16.46
CA LEU A 61 -0.68 4.84 15.93
C LEU A 61 0.33 5.25 17.00
N ALA A 62 1.34 4.42 17.21
CA ALA A 62 2.52 4.80 17.97
C ALA A 62 3.32 5.81 17.15
N THR A 63 3.83 6.86 17.78
CA THR A 63 4.62 7.92 17.15
C THR A 63 6.05 7.95 17.72
N PRO A 64 6.87 6.92 17.42
CA PRO A 64 8.31 7.02 17.65
C PRO A 64 8.89 8.20 16.83
N PRO A 65 10.10 8.68 17.15
CA PRO A 65 10.62 9.99 16.68
C PRO A 65 10.69 10.25 15.16
N ARG A 66 10.37 9.27 14.31
CA ARG A 66 10.59 9.33 12.85
C ARG A 66 9.34 9.10 12.00
N GLN A 67 8.33 8.38 12.50
CA GLN A 67 7.12 8.04 11.72
C GLN A 67 6.03 7.51 12.65
N ALA A 68 4.76 7.70 12.26
CA ALA A 68 3.63 7.03 12.90
C ALA A 68 3.52 5.59 12.40
N ILE A 69 3.36 4.64 13.32
CA ILE A 69 3.34 3.19 13.04
C ILE A 69 2.13 2.57 13.77
N ALA A 70 1.47 1.58 13.17
CA ALA A 70 0.42 0.85 13.88
C ALA A 70 0.94 0.16 15.15
N LEU A 71 0.05 -0.09 16.11
CA LEU A 71 0.43 -0.58 17.44
C LEU A 71 1.07 -1.97 17.40
N LEU A 72 0.55 -2.90 16.59
CA LEU A 72 1.10 -4.25 16.49
C LEU A 72 2.53 -4.25 15.89
N PRO A 73 2.79 -3.64 14.72
CA PRO A 73 4.16 -3.53 14.20
C PRO A 73 5.11 -2.87 15.19
N SER A 74 4.63 -1.88 15.96
CA SER A 74 5.44 -1.22 16.99
C SER A 74 5.80 -2.14 18.15
N LEU A 75 4.85 -2.97 18.61
CA LEU A 75 5.13 -3.99 19.62
C LEU A 75 6.17 -4.99 19.11
N VAL A 76 6.00 -5.47 17.88
CA VAL A 76 6.93 -6.41 17.24
C VAL A 76 8.34 -5.80 17.11
N GLU A 77 8.44 -4.55 16.67
CA GLU A 77 9.72 -3.84 16.57
C GLU A 77 10.38 -3.62 17.95
N ALA A 78 9.57 -3.30 18.97
CA ALA A 78 10.04 -3.13 20.35
C ALA A 78 10.53 -4.45 20.96
N MET A 79 9.85 -5.56 20.71
CA MET A 79 10.25 -6.89 21.21
C MET A 79 11.48 -7.46 20.47
N GLY A 80 11.73 -7.05 19.23
CA GLY A 80 12.82 -7.60 18.42
C GLY A 80 12.71 -9.12 18.29
N ASP A 81 13.83 -9.84 18.40
CA ASP A 81 13.88 -11.30 18.28
C ASP A 81 13.04 -12.02 19.33
N ASN A 82 12.79 -11.38 20.47
CA ASN A 82 11.98 -11.96 21.54
C ASN A 82 10.47 -12.01 21.19
N VAL A 83 10.05 -11.50 20.03
CA VAL A 83 8.67 -11.68 19.52
C VAL A 83 8.27 -13.15 19.42
N ALA A 84 9.21 -14.08 19.29
CA ALA A 84 8.92 -15.52 19.33
C ALA A 84 8.26 -15.97 20.66
N SER A 85 8.54 -15.27 21.76
CA SER A 85 7.94 -15.54 23.08
C SER A 85 6.63 -14.76 23.33
N LEU A 86 6.07 -14.10 22.31
CA LEU A 86 4.85 -13.30 22.42
C LEU A 86 3.67 -14.09 23.01
N HIS A 87 3.52 -15.37 22.67
CA HIS A 87 2.50 -16.24 23.26
C HIS A 87 2.66 -16.38 24.79
N GLN A 88 3.90 -16.49 25.29
CA GLN A 88 4.20 -16.58 26.72
C GLN A 88 3.96 -15.23 27.42
N LEU A 89 4.36 -14.12 26.79
CA LEU A 89 4.09 -12.78 27.30
C LEU A 89 2.58 -12.56 27.46
N LEU A 90 1.79 -12.94 26.45
CA LEU A 90 0.33 -12.86 26.48
C LEU A 90 -0.25 -13.72 27.61
N SER A 91 0.21 -14.96 27.78
CA SER A 91 -0.23 -15.82 28.89
C SER A 91 0.13 -15.26 30.27
N ALA A 92 1.31 -14.66 30.41
CA ALA A 92 1.79 -14.12 31.69
C ALA A 92 1.06 -12.85 32.11
N TYR A 93 0.80 -11.93 31.17
CA TYR A 93 0.31 -10.60 31.49
C TYR A 93 -1.11 -10.31 31.02
N TYR A 94 -1.69 -11.16 30.18
CA TYR A 94 -3.06 -11.05 29.64
C TYR A 94 -3.78 -12.40 29.74
N SER A 95 -3.65 -13.08 30.87
CA SER A 95 -4.15 -14.45 31.10
C SER A 95 -5.66 -14.63 30.92
N ASN A 96 -6.42 -13.53 30.97
CA ASN A 96 -7.85 -13.49 30.69
C ASN A 96 -8.20 -13.56 29.19
N VAL A 97 -7.22 -13.40 28.31
CA VAL A 97 -7.39 -13.59 26.87
C VAL A 97 -7.10 -15.05 26.54
N VAL A 98 -8.14 -15.82 26.25
CA VAL A 98 -8.01 -17.22 25.85
C VAL A 98 -7.37 -17.30 24.47
N GLN A 99 -6.16 -17.83 24.40
CA GLN A 99 -5.47 -18.01 23.13
C GLN A 99 -6.13 -19.11 22.29
N ARG A 100 -6.20 -18.91 20.97
CA ARG A 100 -6.60 -19.96 20.04
C ARG A 100 -5.62 -21.13 20.09
N GLU A 101 -6.12 -22.35 19.88
CA GLU A 101 -5.30 -23.57 19.89
C GLU A 101 -4.17 -23.54 18.86
N ASP A 102 -4.39 -22.90 17.71
CA ASP A 102 -3.43 -22.79 16.61
C ASP A 102 -2.54 -21.53 16.67
N TYR A 103 -2.53 -20.79 17.79
CA TYR A 103 -1.86 -19.49 17.87
C TYR A 103 -0.35 -19.58 17.64
N VAL A 104 0.30 -20.57 18.24
CA VAL A 104 1.75 -20.77 18.11
C VAL A 104 2.12 -21.11 16.66
N ALA A 105 1.28 -21.88 15.96
CA ALA A 105 1.48 -22.17 14.54
C ALA A 105 1.33 -20.90 13.68
N ALA A 106 0.32 -20.07 13.96
CA ALA A 106 0.12 -18.77 13.29
C ALA A 106 1.31 -17.82 13.52
N LEU A 107 1.79 -17.73 14.76
CA LEU A 107 2.96 -16.94 15.13
C LEU A 107 4.20 -17.42 14.37
N LYS A 108 4.46 -18.73 14.36
CA LYS A 108 5.61 -19.32 13.65
C LYS A 108 5.57 -18.99 12.15
N LEU A 109 4.44 -19.23 11.49
CA LEU A 109 4.27 -18.95 10.06
C LEU A 109 4.45 -17.45 9.76
N GLY A 110 3.78 -16.59 10.53
CA GLY A 110 3.89 -15.13 10.35
C GLY A 110 5.32 -14.63 10.55
N LEU A 111 6.05 -15.13 11.55
CA LEU A 111 7.46 -14.77 11.77
C LEU A 111 8.36 -15.30 10.65
N THR A 112 8.17 -16.53 10.20
CA THR A 112 8.92 -17.08 9.04
C THR A 112 8.70 -16.23 7.79
N ASN A 113 7.46 -15.86 7.50
CA ASN A 113 7.14 -15.01 6.35
C ASN A 113 7.74 -13.61 6.49
N MET A 114 7.67 -13.00 7.68
CA MET A 114 8.30 -11.71 7.94
C MET A 114 9.80 -11.73 7.70
N VAL A 115 10.51 -12.76 8.17
CA VAL A 115 11.96 -12.91 7.92
C VAL A 115 12.24 -13.00 6.42
N ALA A 116 11.45 -13.79 5.69
CA ALA A 116 11.60 -13.90 4.24
C ALA A 116 11.34 -12.55 3.54
N ILE A 117 10.32 -11.80 3.94
CA ILE A 117 10.01 -10.47 3.40
C ILE A 117 11.13 -9.47 3.71
N ASP A 118 11.58 -9.40 4.96
CA ASP A 118 12.64 -8.49 5.39
C ASP A 118 13.94 -8.77 4.60
N PHE A 119 14.28 -10.05 4.42
CA PHE A 119 15.38 -10.49 3.55
C PHE A 119 15.20 -10.04 2.09
N LEU A 120 13.99 -10.13 1.51
CA LEU A 120 13.77 -9.67 0.13
C LEU A 120 13.92 -8.16 -0.01
N THR A 121 13.49 -7.39 0.98
CA THR A 121 13.47 -5.93 0.90
C THR A 121 14.83 -5.27 1.11
N ASP A 122 15.79 -5.98 1.72
CA ASP A 122 17.14 -5.46 1.88
C ASP A 122 17.91 -5.50 0.55
N ARG A 123 18.18 -4.30 0.03
CA ARG A 123 18.95 -4.05 -1.20
C ARG A 123 20.38 -4.59 -1.17
N HIS A 124 20.93 -4.89 0.01
CA HIS A 124 22.29 -5.41 0.16
C HIS A 124 22.36 -6.93 -0.06
N HIS A 125 21.23 -7.64 -0.04
CA HIS A 125 21.18 -9.06 -0.35
C HIS A 125 21.22 -9.32 -1.86
N LYS A 126 22.39 -9.76 -2.34
CA LYS A 126 22.66 -10.04 -3.76
C LYS A 126 22.09 -11.39 -4.26
N THR A 127 21.71 -12.29 -3.35
CA THR A 127 21.22 -13.64 -3.68
C THR A 127 19.72 -13.68 -4.02
N THR A 128 19.01 -12.58 -3.85
CA THR A 128 17.57 -12.50 -4.16
C THR A 128 17.31 -12.68 -5.66
N PRO A 129 16.41 -13.61 -6.06
CA PRO A 129 16.01 -13.78 -7.45
C PRO A 129 15.61 -12.46 -8.13
N ALA A 130 16.00 -12.27 -9.39
CA ALA A 130 15.74 -11.02 -10.12
C ALA A 130 14.25 -10.66 -10.19
N SER A 131 13.36 -11.66 -10.30
CA SER A 131 11.91 -11.47 -10.27
C SER A 131 11.42 -10.84 -8.97
N GLN A 132 11.96 -11.29 -7.84
CA GLN A 132 11.63 -10.79 -6.50
C GLN A 132 12.26 -9.42 -6.25
N ARG A 133 13.52 -9.20 -6.70
CA ARG A 133 14.16 -7.87 -6.61
C ARG A 133 13.35 -6.78 -7.31
N LYS A 134 12.83 -7.08 -8.52
CA LYS A 134 11.99 -6.14 -9.27
C LYS A 134 10.68 -5.79 -8.56
N LEU A 135 10.17 -6.65 -7.67
CA LEU A 135 8.91 -6.44 -6.97
C LEU A 135 9.06 -5.82 -5.58
N PHE A 136 10.15 -6.09 -4.87
CA PHE A 136 10.29 -5.74 -3.46
C PHE A 136 11.49 -4.84 -3.15
N GLN A 137 12.56 -4.87 -3.96
CA GLN A 137 13.75 -4.05 -3.69
C GLN A 137 13.65 -2.67 -4.33
N VAL A 138 13.68 -1.64 -3.48
CA VAL A 138 13.84 -0.25 -3.90
C VAL A 138 15.31 -0.04 -4.30
N MET A 139 15.55 0.13 -5.60
CA MET A 139 16.92 0.20 -6.14
C MET A 139 17.61 1.53 -5.86
N GLY A 140 16.85 2.61 -5.71
CA GLY A 140 17.38 3.96 -5.53
C GLY A 140 16.29 4.98 -5.27
N ARG A 141 16.67 6.27 -5.29
CA ARG A 141 15.70 7.38 -5.24
C ARG A 141 14.91 7.50 -6.53
N ASP A 142 15.53 7.14 -7.66
CA ASP A 142 15.00 7.28 -9.02
C ASP A 142 14.21 6.05 -9.49
N ASP A 143 13.97 5.10 -8.59
CA ASP A 143 13.12 3.93 -8.86
C ASP A 143 11.66 4.37 -8.98
N ILE A 144 11.13 4.38 -10.20
CA ILE A 144 9.76 4.83 -10.51
C ILE A 144 8.68 4.06 -9.73
N TYR A 145 8.96 2.82 -9.33
CA TYR A 145 8.03 1.98 -8.58
C TYR A 145 8.35 1.95 -7.08
N ARG A 146 9.21 2.84 -6.59
CA ARG A 146 9.67 2.88 -5.20
C ARG A 146 8.52 2.84 -4.19
N ASN A 147 7.47 3.63 -4.42
CA ASN A 147 6.31 3.68 -3.52
C ASN A 147 5.52 2.37 -3.58
N ASP A 148 5.25 1.87 -4.79
CA ASP A 148 4.50 0.63 -4.98
C ASP A 148 5.22 -0.59 -4.40
N LYS A 149 6.55 -0.67 -4.53
CA LYS A 149 7.37 -1.71 -3.88
C LYS A 149 7.28 -1.66 -2.36
N ARG A 150 7.32 -0.44 -1.79
CA ARG A 150 7.19 -0.24 -0.33
C ARG A 150 5.82 -0.65 0.16
N ILE A 151 4.76 -0.26 -0.55
CA ILE A 151 3.39 -0.63 -0.21
C ILE A 151 3.22 -2.15 -0.35
N LEU A 152 3.68 -2.76 -1.45
CA LEU A 152 3.58 -4.21 -1.63
C LEU A 152 4.30 -4.98 -0.51
N SER A 153 5.50 -4.53 -0.14
CA SER A 153 6.28 -5.13 0.96
C SER A 153 5.59 -4.96 2.32
N ASP A 154 5.07 -3.75 2.60
CA ASP A 154 4.37 -3.47 3.86
C ASP A 154 3.05 -4.25 3.95
N VAL A 155 2.30 -4.40 2.85
CA VAL A 155 1.10 -5.25 2.83
C VAL A 155 1.47 -6.72 3.02
N ALA A 156 2.57 -7.21 2.43
CA ALA A 156 2.98 -8.62 2.60
C ALA A 156 3.34 -8.90 4.06
N ARG A 157 4.03 -7.94 4.69
CA ARG A 157 4.34 -7.96 6.12
C ARG A 157 3.08 -7.87 6.96
N ALA A 158 2.14 -6.99 6.60
CA ALA A 158 0.86 -6.83 7.29
C ALA A 158 0.00 -8.10 7.24
N VAL A 159 -0.01 -8.84 6.13
CA VAL A 159 -0.66 -10.17 6.03
C VAL A 159 -0.03 -11.15 7.04
N SER A 160 1.30 -11.18 7.13
CA SER A 160 2.01 -12.04 8.08
C SER A 160 1.70 -11.68 9.53
N LEU A 161 1.68 -10.38 9.83
CA LEU A 161 1.32 -9.84 11.14
C LEU A 161 -0.13 -10.13 11.49
N ALA A 162 -1.04 -10.05 10.52
CA ALA A 162 -2.46 -10.29 10.75
C ALA A 162 -2.77 -11.73 11.18
N LEU A 163 -1.96 -12.72 10.77
CA LEU A 163 -2.09 -14.10 11.24
C LEU A 163 -2.02 -14.21 12.76
N PHE A 164 -0.97 -13.64 13.36
CA PHE A 164 -0.77 -13.69 14.81
C PHE A 164 -1.26 -12.45 15.54
N ASN A 165 -1.79 -11.44 14.84
CA ASN A 165 -2.59 -10.40 15.49
C ASN A 165 -3.83 -11.02 16.13
N ARG A 166 -4.44 -12.03 15.48
CA ARG A 166 -5.61 -12.74 16.01
C ARG A 166 -5.19 -13.75 17.07
N VAL A 167 -5.30 -13.33 18.33
CA VAL A 167 -4.89 -14.12 19.50
C VAL A 167 -5.98 -15.05 19.99
N SER A 168 -7.26 -14.70 19.85
CA SER A 168 -8.37 -15.49 20.36
C SER A 168 -9.44 -15.80 19.31
N GLY A 169 -10.37 -16.67 19.70
CA GLY A 169 -11.41 -17.23 18.83
C GLY A 169 -11.02 -18.60 18.26
N LYS A 170 -11.75 -19.05 17.24
CA LYS A 170 -11.60 -20.38 16.64
C LYS A 170 -10.60 -20.37 15.48
N GLN A 171 -9.92 -21.50 15.26
CA GLN A 171 -9.17 -21.80 14.03
C GLN A 171 -10.13 -21.77 12.82
N LEU A 172 -9.69 -21.17 11.71
CA LEU A 172 -10.56 -20.97 10.53
C LEU A 172 -10.38 -22.01 9.43
N THR A 173 -9.17 -22.54 9.29
CA THR A 173 -8.78 -23.48 8.23
C THR A 173 -8.36 -24.80 8.84
N THR A 174 -8.42 -25.90 8.11
CA THR A 174 -8.04 -27.23 8.62
C THR A 174 -6.55 -27.31 8.95
N VAL A 175 -5.71 -26.57 8.23
CA VAL A 175 -4.27 -26.44 8.51
C VAL A 175 -4.04 -25.37 9.58
N ALA A 176 -3.57 -25.80 10.75
CA ALA A 176 -3.36 -24.93 11.91
C ALA A 176 -2.51 -23.69 11.59
N GLY A 177 -2.99 -22.51 12.00
CA GLY A 177 -2.24 -21.26 11.93
C GLY A 177 -2.19 -20.57 10.58
N THR A 178 -2.81 -21.15 9.54
CA THR A 178 -2.81 -20.57 8.17
C THR A 178 -4.02 -19.68 7.88
N GLY A 179 -5.11 -19.85 8.63
CA GLY A 179 -6.40 -19.23 8.35
C GLY A 179 -6.51 -17.79 8.83
N LEU A 180 -6.78 -16.89 7.88
CA LEU A 180 -6.90 -15.45 8.10
C LEU A 180 -8.25 -14.93 7.62
N TYR A 181 -8.98 -14.22 8.49
CA TYR A 181 -10.12 -13.42 8.04
C TYR A 181 -9.61 -12.03 7.69
N LEU A 182 -9.66 -11.67 6.41
CA LEU A 182 -9.00 -10.50 5.87
C LEU A 182 -10.00 -9.36 5.63
N THR A 183 -9.70 -8.19 6.19
CA THR A 183 -10.36 -6.92 5.86
C THR A 183 -9.31 -5.84 5.65
N ARG A 184 -9.68 -4.76 4.95
CA ARG A 184 -8.78 -3.60 4.76
C ARG A 184 -8.34 -3.01 6.08
N ASP A 185 -9.25 -2.91 7.05
CA ASP A 185 -8.95 -2.37 8.38
C ASP A 185 -7.93 -3.24 9.12
N ILE A 186 -8.07 -4.58 9.06
CA ILE A 186 -7.11 -5.51 9.68
C ILE A 186 -5.71 -5.31 9.07
N ILE A 187 -5.62 -5.17 7.75
CA ILE A 187 -4.34 -4.93 7.08
C ILE A 187 -3.75 -3.59 7.49
N ARG A 188 -4.52 -2.51 7.47
CA ARG A 188 -4.02 -1.20 7.91
C ARG A 188 -3.57 -1.21 9.37
N ASP A 189 -4.26 -1.92 10.25
CA ASP A 189 -3.87 -2.09 11.66
C ASP A 189 -2.57 -2.88 11.84
N CYS A 190 -2.12 -3.58 10.80
CA CYS A 190 -0.90 -4.38 10.77
C CYS A 190 0.19 -3.79 9.86
N MET A 191 -0.05 -2.65 9.20
CA MET A 191 0.92 -1.98 8.35
C MET A 191 1.87 -1.10 9.16
N GLN A 192 3.12 -1.01 8.72
CA GLN A 192 4.07 -0.08 9.29
C GLN A 192 3.71 1.37 8.91
N ARG A 193 3.16 1.59 7.71
CA ARG A 193 2.81 2.93 7.20
C ARG A 193 1.40 2.96 6.59
N PRO A 194 0.35 2.82 7.42
CA PRO A 194 -1.02 2.72 6.93
C PRO A 194 -1.51 3.96 6.17
N THR A 195 -0.91 5.12 6.39
CA THR A 195 -1.26 6.40 5.72
C THR A 195 -0.63 6.57 4.34
N GLU A 196 0.38 5.76 3.98
CA GLU A 196 1.05 5.85 2.67
C GLU A 196 0.33 5.05 1.56
N ALA A 197 -0.68 4.24 1.91
CA ALA A 197 -1.39 3.37 0.95
C ALA A 197 -2.88 3.71 0.82
N THR A 198 -3.30 3.97 -0.41
CA THR A 198 -4.71 4.13 -0.76
C THR A 198 -5.46 2.80 -0.71
N ASP A 199 -6.79 2.85 -0.60
CA ASP A 199 -7.66 1.66 -0.61
C ASP A 199 -7.48 0.82 -1.89
N GLU A 200 -7.24 1.47 -3.03
CA GLU A 200 -6.99 0.80 -4.30
C GLU A 200 -5.63 0.11 -4.32
N GLN A 201 -4.57 0.78 -3.87
CA GLN A 201 -3.23 0.17 -3.79
C GLN A 201 -3.23 -1.04 -2.85
N LEU A 202 -3.93 -0.97 -1.72
CA LEU A 202 -4.11 -2.12 -0.82
C LEU A 202 -4.83 -3.27 -1.52
N SER A 203 -5.92 -2.98 -2.22
CA SER A 203 -6.71 -4.00 -2.92
C SER A 203 -5.90 -4.67 -4.03
N ASN A 204 -5.17 -3.87 -4.84
CA ASN A 204 -4.33 -4.36 -5.92
C ASN A 204 -3.14 -5.17 -5.38
N ALA A 205 -2.52 -4.74 -4.28
CA ALA A 205 -1.45 -5.51 -3.63
C ALA A 205 -1.95 -6.89 -3.16
N LEU A 206 -3.15 -6.97 -2.57
CA LEU A 206 -3.75 -8.24 -2.17
C LEU A 206 -4.06 -9.15 -3.37
N VAL A 207 -4.49 -8.58 -4.51
CA VAL A 207 -4.67 -9.34 -5.76
C VAL A 207 -3.34 -9.91 -6.25
N LEU A 208 -2.26 -9.13 -6.23
CA LEU A 208 -0.92 -9.61 -6.60
C LEU A 208 -0.44 -10.75 -5.68
N MET A 209 -0.71 -10.67 -4.38
CA MET A 209 -0.39 -11.74 -3.43
C MET A 209 -1.17 -13.03 -3.72
N ARG A 210 -2.41 -12.90 -4.20
CA ARG A 210 -3.22 -14.04 -4.63
C ARG A 210 -2.70 -14.70 -5.89
N ILE A 211 -2.30 -13.90 -6.87
CA ILE A 211 -1.68 -14.39 -8.10
C ILE A 211 -0.37 -15.12 -7.80
N ALA A 212 0.43 -14.60 -6.87
CA ALA A 212 1.66 -15.27 -6.43
C ALA A 212 1.39 -16.54 -5.60
N GLY A 213 0.15 -16.80 -5.16
CA GLY A 213 -0.17 -17.91 -4.26
C GLY A 213 0.30 -17.71 -2.82
N TYR A 214 0.67 -16.48 -2.45
CA TYR A 214 1.02 -16.17 -1.06
C TYR A 214 -0.21 -16.22 -0.15
N ILE A 215 -1.34 -15.76 -0.66
CA ILE A 215 -2.65 -15.95 -0.03
C ILE A 215 -3.62 -16.53 -1.05
N HIS A 216 -4.60 -17.31 -0.62
CA HIS A 216 -5.70 -17.73 -1.50
C HIS A 216 -7.02 -17.79 -0.76
N LEU A 217 -8.11 -17.67 -1.49
CA LEU A 217 -9.43 -17.83 -0.90
C LEU A 217 -9.63 -19.28 -0.48
N ALA A 218 -9.93 -19.48 0.79
CA ALA A 218 -10.12 -20.80 1.36
C ALA A 218 -11.30 -21.51 0.68
N GLN A 219 -11.05 -22.72 0.21
CA GLN A 219 -12.07 -23.59 -0.36
C GLN A 219 -12.87 -24.30 0.75
N ASN A 220 -14.07 -24.80 0.43
CA ASN A 220 -14.95 -25.41 1.43
C ASN A 220 -14.33 -26.61 2.18
N ASN A 221 -13.43 -27.35 1.53
CA ASN A 221 -12.68 -28.46 2.13
C ASN A 221 -11.48 -28.00 2.97
N GLU A 222 -11.03 -26.75 2.83
CA GLU A 222 -9.95 -26.15 3.62
C GLU A 222 -10.46 -25.45 4.88
N LEU A 223 -11.78 -25.26 5.03
CA LEU A 223 -12.41 -24.53 6.12
C LEU A 223 -12.83 -25.45 7.28
N THR A 224 -12.61 -25.00 8.51
CA THR A 224 -13.27 -25.57 9.70
C THR A 224 -14.73 -25.13 9.76
N ASP A 225 -15.52 -25.68 10.69
CA ASP A 225 -16.90 -25.23 10.90
C ASP A 225 -16.99 -23.74 11.27
N ALA A 226 -16.00 -23.23 12.03
CA ALA A 226 -15.91 -21.81 12.33
C ALA A 226 -15.54 -20.97 11.10
N GLY A 227 -14.68 -21.50 10.22
CA GLY A 227 -14.37 -20.90 8.93
C GLY A 227 -15.60 -20.80 8.02
N LYS A 228 -16.34 -21.91 7.86
CA LYS A 228 -17.56 -21.98 7.04
C LYS A 228 -18.60 -20.95 7.46
N LYS A 229 -18.80 -20.75 8.78
CA LYS A 229 -19.70 -19.72 9.32
C LYS A 229 -19.32 -18.28 8.93
N LEU A 230 -18.04 -18.00 8.67
CA LEU A 230 -17.59 -16.67 8.24
C LEU A 230 -17.65 -16.47 6.73
N VAL A 231 -17.73 -17.55 5.96
CA VAL A 231 -17.82 -17.51 4.49
C VAL A 231 -19.26 -17.40 4.01
N ILE A 232 -20.24 -17.41 4.90
CA ILE A 232 -21.66 -17.22 4.57
C ILE A 232 -22.14 -15.91 5.20
N VAL A 233 -22.69 -14.98 4.41
CA VAL A 233 -23.53 -13.86 4.89
C VAL A 233 -24.94 -14.10 4.42
N HIS A 234 -25.92 -13.62 5.18
CA HIS A 234 -27.28 -13.52 4.69
C HIS A 234 -27.50 -12.13 4.08
N ASP A 235 -28.12 -12.07 2.91
CA ASP A 235 -28.60 -10.80 2.37
C ASP A 235 -29.77 -10.23 3.20
N LYS A 236 -30.26 -9.06 2.81
CA LYS A 236 -31.41 -8.41 3.48
C LYS A 236 -32.70 -9.24 3.41
N GLN A 237 -32.73 -10.29 2.60
CA GLN A 237 -33.85 -11.20 2.37
C GLN A 237 -33.62 -12.58 3.01
N GLY A 238 -32.51 -12.77 3.75
CA GLY A 238 -32.15 -14.01 4.44
C GLY A 238 -31.42 -15.04 3.58
N LYS A 239 -31.19 -14.78 2.28
CA LYS A 239 -30.51 -15.71 1.38
C LYS A 239 -29.01 -15.74 1.67
N GLU A 240 -28.46 -16.95 1.72
CA GLU A 240 -27.02 -17.16 1.87
C GLU A 240 -26.26 -16.65 0.63
N ILE A 241 -25.31 -15.75 0.88
CA ILE A 241 -24.35 -15.21 -0.05
C ILE A 241 -22.95 -15.56 0.47
N ALA A 242 -22.10 -16.08 -0.41
CA ALA A 242 -20.72 -16.36 -0.05
C ALA A 242 -19.93 -15.05 0.22
N ASN A 243 -19.45 -14.87 1.45
CA ASN A 243 -18.51 -13.84 1.86
C ASN A 243 -17.08 -14.37 1.71
N HIS A 244 -16.45 -14.08 0.58
CA HIS A 244 -15.09 -14.56 0.31
C HIS A 244 -14.03 -13.72 1.05
N ARG A 245 -13.99 -13.83 2.38
CA ARG A 245 -13.04 -13.09 3.25
C ARG A 245 -12.15 -13.97 4.11
N VAL A 246 -12.31 -15.29 4.05
CA VAL A 246 -11.38 -16.22 4.70
C VAL A 246 -10.33 -16.64 3.68
N TYR A 247 -9.08 -16.36 4.03
CA TYR A 247 -7.90 -16.67 3.25
C TYR A 247 -7.04 -17.71 3.96
N VAL A 248 -6.40 -18.56 3.17
CA VAL A 248 -5.26 -19.37 3.60
C VAL A 248 -4.00 -18.59 3.27
N VAL A 249 -3.13 -18.41 4.25
CA VAL A 249 -1.81 -17.80 4.05
C VAL A 249 -0.77 -18.91 3.95
N SER A 250 0.05 -18.83 2.90
CA SER A 250 1.10 -19.80 2.58
C SER A 250 2.47 -19.29 3.01
N ASP A 251 3.49 -20.14 2.84
CA ASP A 251 4.89 -19.76 2.98
C ASP A 251 5.27 -18.75 1.88
N PHE A 252 5.65 -17.53 2.30
CA PHE A 252 6.02 -16.45 1.40
C PHE A 252 7.22 -16.79 0.50
N GLY A 253 8.16 -17.59 1.01
CA GLY A 253 9.34 -18.03 0.25
C GLY A 253 9.01 -19.00 -0.88
N LYS A 254 7.85 -19.67 -0.81
CA LYS A 254 7.37 -20.61 -1.85
C LYS A 254 6.42 -19.97 -2.86
N ALA A 255 6.03 -18.70 -2.66
CA ALA A 255 5.13 -18.02 -3.56
C ALA A 255 5.78 -17.76 -4.94
N ASN A 256 4.97 -17.86 -6.00
CA ASN A 256 5.39 -17.72 -7.39
C ASN A 256 5.44 -16.25 -7.82
N TRP A 257 6.35 -15.48 -7.23
CA TRP A 257 6.58 -14.07 -7.57
C TRP A 257 7.02 -13.85 -9.02
N GLN A 258 7.57 -14.89 -9.67
CA GLN A 258 7.93 -14.84 -11.08
C GLN A 258 6.70 -14.69 -11.98
N MET A 259 5.58 -15.32 -11.62
CA MET A 259 4.31 -15.18 -12.32
C MET A 259 3.79 -13.74 -12.27
N VAL A 260 3.93 -13.06 -11.13
CA VAL A 260 3.58 -11.64 -11.02
C VAL A 260 4.49 -10.79 -11.89
N GLN A 261 5.81 -10.94 -11.74
CA GLN A 261 6.77 -10.10 -12.45
C GLN A 261 6.71 -10.23 -13.97
N LYS A 262 6.45 -11.43 -14.51
CA LYS A 262 6.39 -11.66 -15.95
C LYS A 262 5.13 -11.08 -16.61
N ASN A 263 4.03 -10.99 -15.87
CA ASN A 263 2.71 -10.71 -16.44
C ASN A 263 2.16 -9.33 -16.07
N PHE A 264 2.73 -8.66 -15.06
CA PHE A 264 2.23 -7.38 -14.56
C PHE A 264 3.37 -6.37 -14.40
N ALA A 265 3.15 -5.15 -14.87
CA ALA A 265 3.95 -4.00 -14.42
C ALA A 265 3.56 -3.72 -12.97
N LEU A 266 4.53 -3.49 -12.09
CA LEU A 266 4.26 -3.15 -10.69
C LEU A 266 3.73 -1.71 -10.61
N ASN A 267 2.46 -1.52 -10.92
CA ASN A 267 1.75 -0.26 -10.70
C ASN A 267 0.49 -0.55 -9.89
N LEU A 268 0.52 -0.21 -8.60
CA LEU A 268 -0.58 -0.51 -7.69
C LEU A 268 -1.79 0.43 -7.88
N ASN A 269 -1.69 1.45 -8.73
CA ASN A 269 -2.82 2.31 -9.09
C ASN A 269 -3.65 1.74 -10.25
N ILE A 270 -3.13 0.75 -10.97
CA ILE A 270 -3.87 0.09 -12.04
C ILE A 270 -4.68 -1.06 -11.46
N ARG A 271 -6.01 -0.94 -11.54
CA ARG A 271 -6.93 -1.98 -11.09
C ARG A 271 -6.76 -3.28 -11.87
N LEU A 272 -6.46 -4.36 -11.15
CA LEU A 272 -6.42 -5.72 -11.70
C LEU A 272 -7.80 -6.35 -11.59
N GLY A 273 -8.53 -6.37 -12.70
CA GLY A 273 -9.90 -6.88 -12.76
C GLY A 273 -10.04 -8.25 -13.41
N HIS A 274 -11.25 -8.82 -13.31
CA HIS A 274 -11.59 -10.16 -13.79
C HIS A 274 -11.27 -10.36 -15.28
N THR A 275 -11.40 -9.32 -16.10
CA THR A 275 -11.08 -9.35 -17.54
C THR A 275 -9.60 -9.58 -17.80
N VAL A 276 -8.72 -8.86 -17.08
CA VAL A 276 -7.26 -8.93 -17.21
C VAL A 276 -6.77 -10.31 -16.80
N LEU A 277 -7.22 -10.73 -15.62
CA LEU A 277 -6.85 -12.03 -15.08
C LEU A 277 -7.39 -13.14 -15.97
N GLY A 278 -8.61 -13.03 -16.49
CA GLY A 278 -9.23 -14.07 -17.32
C GLY A 278 -8.47 -14.29 -18.63
N GLN A 279 -7.81 -13.26 -19.16
CA GLN A 279 -6.97 -13.38 -20.35
C GLN A 279 -5.58 -13.99 -20.06
N LEU A 280 -5.10 -13.90 -18.82
CA LEU A 280 -3.80 -14.42 -18.40
C LEU A 280 -3.89 -15.85 -17.83
N LEU A 281 -4.95 -16.12 -17.07
CA LEU A 281 -5.12 -17.34 -16.27
C LEU A 281 -6.24 -18.24 -16.81
N GLY A 282 -7.06 -17.75 -17.75
CA GLY A 282 -8.29 -18.39 -18.19
C GLY A 282 -9.51 -17.91 -17.41
N ARG A 283 -10.66 -17.74 -18.10
CA ARG A 283 -11.88 -17.20 -17.49
C ARG A 283 -12.39 -18.06 -16.34
N ASP A 284 -12.42 -19.38 -16.54
CA ASP A 284 -12.96 -20.33 -15.56
C ASP A 284 -12.11 -20.35 -14.27
N VAL A 285 -10.77 -20.30 -14.43
CA VAL A 285 -9.82 -20.23 -13.30
C VAL A 285 -10.05 -18.95 -12.50
N VAL A 286 -10.29 -17.83 -13.18
CA VAL A 286 -10.52 -16.54 -12.49
C VAL A 286 -11.87 -16.47 -11.82
N SER A 287 -12.92 -17.01 -12.44
CA SER A 287 -14.23 -17.08 -11.78
C SER A 287 -14.20 -17.96 -10.53
N ALA A 288 -13.40 -19.03 -10.52
CA ALA A 288 -13.24 -19.88 -9.35
C ALA A 288 -12.33 -19.25 -8.26
N TYR A 289 -11.20 -18.66 -8.65
CA TYR A 289 -10.16 -18.21 -7.73
C TYR A 289 -10.28 -16.73 -7.34
N PHE A 290 -11.01 -15.94 -8.12
CA PHE A 290 -11.30 -14.50 -7.92
C PHE A 290 -12.80 -14.16 -8.05
N PRO A 291 -13.70 -14.87 -7.34
CA PRO A 291 -15.14 -14.62 -7.40
C PRO A 291 -15.53 -13.24 -6.87
N ASP A 292 -14.67 -12.62 -6.07
CA ASP A 292 -14.86 -11.30 -5.47
C ASP A 292 -14.47 -10.12 -6.40
N LEU A 293 -13.81 -10.40 -7.53
CA LEU A 293 -13.43 -9.37 -8.49
C LEU A 293 -14.53 -9.15 -9.52
N SER A 294 -15.08 -7.94 -9.56
CA SER A 294 -16.03 -7.51 -10.59
C SER A 294 -15.36 -6.64 -11.66
N GLY A 295 -15.61 -6.97 -12.94
CA GLY A 295 -15.14 -6.18 -14.10
C GLY A 295 -13.63 -5.97 -14.17
N GLY A 296 -13.16 -5.30 -15.21
CA GLY A 296 -11.73 -5.00 -15.37
C GLY A 296 -11.40 -4.34 -16.70
N VAL A 297 -10.34 -3.53 -16.69
CA VAL A 297 -9.73 -2.92 -17.88
C VAL A 297 -9.32 -4.03 -18.87
N THR A 298 -9.61 -3.91 -20.16
CA THR A 298 -9.36 -4.97 -21.15
C THR A 298 -7.89 -4.99 -21.61
N ARG A 299 -7.35 -6.12 -22.13
CA ARG A 299 -6.00 -6.18 -22.75
C ARG A 299 -5.68 -5.02 -23.69
N PRO A 300 -6.61 -4.58 -24.57
CA PRO A 300 -6.37 -3.43 -25.45
C PRO A 300 -6.17 -2.13 -24.68
N VAL A 301 -6.92 -1.91 -23.59
CA VAL A 301 -6.78 -0.70 -22.76
C VAL A 301 -5.50 -0.78 -21.92
N ILE A 302 -5.10 -1.97 -21.46
CA ILE A 302 -3.79 -2.18 -20.84
C ILE A 302 -2.65 -2.05 -21.86
N GLY A 303 -2.82 -2.56 -23.07
CA GLY A 303 -1.87 -2.41 -24.17
C GLY A 303 -1.70 -0.95 -24.57
N PHE A 304 -2.78 -0.18 -24.55
CA PHE A 304 -2.80 1.28 -24.73
C PHE A 304 -2.14 2.02 -23.55
N MET A 305 -2.40 1.61 -22.30
CA MET A 305 -1.74 2.16 -21.10
C MET A 305 -0.25 1.81 -21.05
N LEU A 306 0.13 0.59 -21.44
CA LEU A 306 1.52 0.10 -21.50
C LEU A 306 2.27 0.70 -22.68
N SER A 307 1.65 0.85 -23.86
CA SER A 307 2.24 1.56 -24.98
C SER A 307 2.48 3.03 -24.64
N ARG A 308 1.54 3.67 -23.90
CA ARG A 308 1.77 5.01 -23.34
C ARG A 308 2.78 5.05 -22.18
N ALA A 309 2.90 3.98 -21.38
CA ALA A 309 3.87 3.90 -20.29
C ALA A 309 5.30 3.66 -20.79
N CYS A 310 5.46 3.01 -21.96
CA CYS A 310 6.73 2.91 -22.65
C CYS A 310 7.10 4.21 -23.40
N ASP A 311 6.09 4.99 -23.84
CA ASP A 311 6.31 6.22 -24.61
C ASP A 311 6.20 7.54 -23.82
N SER A 312 5.97 7.53 -22.51
CA SER A 312 5.97 8.80 -21.74
C SER A 312 6.23 8.64 -20.25
N ALA A 313 7.30 9.29 -19.79
CA ALA A 313 7.30 9.92 -18.49
C ALA A 313 6.16 10.96 -18.44
N ASP A 314 5.43 10.99 -17.32
CA ASP A 314 4.58 12.09 -16.86
C ASP A 314 3.55 12.67 -17.86
N ASN A 315 2.37 12.05 -17.96
CA ASN A 315 1.16 12.74 -18.45
C ASN A 315 0.21 13.08 -17.29
N THR A 316 0.75 13.52 -16.16
CA THR A 316 -0.01 14.20 -15.12
C THR A 316 -0.05 15.69 -15.46
N PRO A 317 -1.22 16.35 -15.52
CA PRO A 317 -1.28 17.79 -15.71
C PRO A 317 -0.52 18.50 -14.58
N ILE A 318 0.52 19.27 -14.91
CA ILE A 318 1.38 19.92 -13.90
C ILE A 318 0.80 21.29 -13.52
N MET A 319 0.23 22.04 -14.47
CA MET A 319 -0.45 23.32 -14.23
C MET A 319 -1.32 23.75 -15.42
N THR A 320 -2.26 24.69 -15.22
CA THR A 320 -2.98 25.34 -16.33
C THR A 320 -2.10 26.36 -17.06
N LEU A 321 -2.46 26.65 -18.31
CA LEU A 321 -1.82 27.68 -19.12
C LEU A 321 -1.89 29.07 -18.48
N ALA A 322 -2.96 29.37 -17.74
CA ALA A 322 -3.09 30.61 -16.98
C ALA A 322 -2.00 30.71 -15.90
N VAL A 323 -1.90 29.69 -15.04
CA VAL A 323 -0.89 29.65 -13.97
C VAL A 323 0.54 29.71 -14.52
N ALA A 324 0.82 29.05 -15.64
CA ALA A 324 2.14 29.14 -16.29
C ALA A 324 2.45 30.55 -16.83
N ARG A 325 1.45 31.24 -17.39
CA ARG A 325 1.60 32.62 -17.89
C ARG A 325 1.78 33.60 -16.74
N ASP A 326 1.00 33.48 -15.67
CA ASP A 326 1.09 34.33 -14.48
C ASP A 326 2.42 34.13 -13.77
N THR A 327 2.88 32.88 -13.67
CA THR A 327 4.19 32.54 -13.10
C THR A 327 5.33 33.08 -13.97
N THR A 328 5.21 32.99 -15.30
CA THR A 328 6.22 33.53 -16.23
C THR A 328 6.23 35.06 -16.19
N GLN A 329 5.08 35.71 -16.12
CA GLN A 329 4.95 37.15 -15.93
C GLN A 329 5.61 37.59 -14.62
N SER A 330 5.34 36.89 -13.51
CA SER A 330 5.91 37.21 -12.21
C SER A 330 7.42 36.99 -12.13
N ILE A 331 7.96 35.97 -12.81
CA ILE A 331 9.39 35.63 -12.75
C ILE A 331 10.22 36.47 -13.73
N ALA A 332 9.67 36.79 -14.90
CA ALA A 332 10.39 37.51 -15.95
C ALA A 332 10.09 39.02 -15.98
N ASP A 333 9.15 39.50 -15.16
CA ASP A 333 8.66 40.90 -15.10
C ASP A 333 8.31 41.47 -16.49
N VAL A 334 7.53 40.69 -17.25
CA VAL A 334 7.12 41.02 -18.63
C VAL A 334 5.62 41.19 -18.74
N SER A 335 5.17 41.94 -19.77
CA SER A 335 3.75 42.16 -19.99
C SER A 335 2.99 40.84 -20.23
N PRO A 336 1.68 40.77 -19.90
CA PRO A 336 0.89 39.55 -20.06
C PRO A 336 0.93 38.97 -21.48
N SER A 337 0.98 39.83 -22.50
CA SER A 337 1.05 39.42 -23.91
C SER A 337 2.42 38.82 -24.29
N ALA A 338 3.50 39.29 -23.66
CA ALA A 338 4.85 38.75 -23.84
C ALA A 338 5.03 37.42 -23.09
N ALA A 339 4.51 37.32 -21.85
CA ALA A 339 4.48 36.07 -21.09
C ALA A 339 3.73 34.96 -21.85
N ALA A 340 2.57 35.28 -22.45
CA ALA A 340 1.81 34.34 -23.27
C ALA A 340 2.61 33.81 -24.46
N LYS A 341 3.33 34.69 -25.18
CA LYS A 341 4.18 34.28 -26.31
C LYS A 341 5.37 33.42 -25.87
N TYR A 342 5.99 33.70 -24.73
CA TYR A 342 7.10 32.89 -24.22
C TYR A 342 6.66 31.48 -23.82
N VAL A 343 5.52 31.36 -23.14
CA VAL A 343 4.94 30.07 -22.78
C VAL A 343 4.56 29.28 -24.04
N ASP A 344 3.95 29.93 -25.03
CA ASP A 344 3.54 29.29 -26.30
C ASP A 344 4.74 28.90 -27.20
N GLN A 345 5.88 29.59 -27.11
CA GLN A 345 7.10 29.29 -27.91
C GLN A 345 8.00 28.22 -27.29
N CYS A 346 8.06 28.15 -25.95
CA CYS A 346 8.93 27.22 -25.24
C CYS A 346 8.29 25.84 -25.04
N LEU A 347 6.97 25.78 -24.92
CA LEU A 347 6.23 24.52 -24.82
C LEU A 347 5.85 24.06 -26.24
N VAL A 348 6.45 22.97 -26.72
CA VAL A 348 5.91 22.22 -27.87
C VAL A 348 4.61 21.56 -27.41
N LEU A 349 3.53 22.33 -27.39
CA LEU A 349 2.22 21.88 -26.96
C LEU A 349 1.69 20.90 -28.01
N LYS A 350 1.45 19.63 -27.64
CA LYS A 350 0.36 18.89 -28.28
C LYS A 350 -0.91 19.62 -27.89
N SER A 351 -1.47 20.40 -28.81
CA SER A 351 -2.75 21.07 -28.59
C SER A 351 -3.84 20.01 -28.54
N VAL A 352 -4.07 19.44 -27.35
CA VAL A 352 -5.34 18.78 -27.07
C VAL A 352 -6.33 19.93 -26.94
N GLN A 353 -7.03 20.23 -28.03
CA GLN A 353 -8.07 21.24 -28.05
C GLN A 353 -9.18 20.81 -27.09
N ALA A 354 -9.06 21.22 -25.81
CA ALA A 354 -10.11 21.11 -24.81
C ALA A 354 -11.41 21.76 -25.29
N THR A 355 -11.34 22.69 -26.26
CA THR A 355 -12.47 23.38 -26.90
C THR A 355 -13.50 22.47 -27.57
N LYS A 356 -13.28 21.15 -27.69
CA LYS A 356 -14.30 20.20 -28.20
C LYS A 356 -14.46 18.94 -27.36
N MET A 357 -13.71 18.78 -26.28
CA MET A 357 -13.67 17.51 -25.56
C MET A 357 -14.46 17.64 -24.27
N SER A 358 -15.52 16.83 -24.16
CA SER A 358 -16.33 16.75 -22.94
C SER A 358 -15.51 16.19 -21.76
N ILE A 359 -15.90 16.51 -20.52
CA ILE A 359 -15.28 15.95 -19.29
C ILE A 359 -15.21 14.42 -19.34
N LYS A 360 -16.19 13.80 -19.99
CA LYS A 360 -16.25 12.35 -20.22
C LYS A 360 -15.14 11.87 -21.15
N GLU A 361 -14.96 12.51 -22.31
CA GLU A 361 -13.89 12.18 -23.26
C GLU A 361 -12.48 12.47 -22.70
N ALA A 362 -12.34 13.50 -21.85
CA ALA A 362 -11.08 13.76 -21.15
C ALA A 362 -10.74 12.65 -20.14
N ARG A 363 -11.74 12.13 -19.42
CA ARG A 363 -11.56 10.99 -18.52
C ARG A 363 -11.30 9.69 -19.28
N GLU A 364 -11.96 9.48 -20.41
CA GLU A 364 -11.73 8.32 -21.29
C GLU A 364 -10.33 8.34 -21.93
N ASN A 365 -9.76 9.53 -22.18
CA ASN A 365 -8.38 9.70 -22.65
C ASN A 365 -7.31 9.64 -21.55
N GLY A 366 -7.72 9.45 -20.28
CA GLY A 366 -6.84 9.18 -19.15
C GLY A 366 -6.33 10.41 -18.38
N TYR A 367 -6.98 11.57 -18.51
CA TYR A 367 -6.61 12.78 -17.75
C TYR A 367 -7.21 12.74 -16.33
N ASN A 368 -6.38 12.99 -15.30
CA ASN A 368 -6.85 13.15 -13.92
C ASN A 368 -7.20 14.63 -13.65
N LEU A 369 -8.47 14.89 -13.33
CA LEU A 369 -9.03 16.24 -13.20
C LEU A 369 -9.54 16.54 -11.77
N ASP A 370 -9.32 15.64 -10.81
CA ASP A 370 -10.05 15.65 -9.53
C ASP A 370 -9.58 16.73 -8.53
N GLU A 371 -8.47 17.43 -8.79
CA GLU A 371 -7.97 18.56 -7.99
C GLU A 371 -8.19 19.95 -8.64
N TRP A 372 -8.65 19.99 -9.89
CA TRP A 372 -8.82 21.23 -10.64
C TRP A 372 -10.30 21.57 -10.75
N GLN A 373 -10.76 22.58 -9.99
CA GLN A 373 -12.05 23.19 -10.24
C GLN A 373 -11.98 23.95 -11.57
N ILE A 374 -12.38 23.27 -12.65
CA ILE A 374 -12.52 23.85 -13.98
C ILE A 374 -13.62 24.91 -13.89
N ASN A 375 -13.25 26.16 -13.62
CA ASN A 375 -14.21 27.27 -13.58
C ASN A 375 -14.65 27.71 -14.98
N SER A 376 -14.08 27.13 -16.05
CA SER A 376 -14.60 27.30 -17.41
C SER A 376 -14.09 26.20 -18.37
N PRO A 377 -14.94 25.64 -19.26
CA PRO A 377 -14.57 24.69 -20.33
C PRO A 377 -13.47 25.16 -21.32
N ALA A 378 -12.92 26.36 -21.14
CA ALA A 378 -12.00 27.01 -22.07
C ALA A 378 -10.51 26.98 -21.65
N GLU A 379 -10.16 26.52 -20.43
CA GLU A 379 -8.76 26.54 -20.00
C GLU A 379 -7.94 25.36 -20.57
N LYS A 380 -6.84 25.70 -21.25
CA LYS A 380 -5.88 24.72 -21.78
C LYS A 380 -5.01 24.18 -20.64
N LEU A 381 -5.03 22.86 -20.44
CA LEU A 381 -4.13 22.15 -19.51
C LEU A 381 -2.75 21.98 -20.14
N ILE A 382 -1.68 22.32 -19.41
CA ILE A 382 -0.32 22.05 -19.84
C ILE A 382 0.08 20.67 -19.34
N VAL A 383 0.40 19.78 -20.28
CA VAL A 383 1.01 18.49 -20.00
C VAL A 383 2.40 18.53 -20.63
N PRO A 384 3.47 18.72 -19.83
CA PRO A 384 4.82 18.67 -20.37
C PRO A 384 5.17 17.21 -20.66
N THR A 385 5.85 16.97 -21.79
CA THR A 385 6.22 15.60 -22.22
C THR A 385 7.34 14.98 -21.37
N ASN A 386 8.05 15.76 -20.54
CA ASN A 386 8.81 15.28 -19.37
C ASN A 386 9.11 16.44 -18.39
N THR A 387 9.49 16.12 -17.14
CA THR A 387 9.86 17.09 -16.08
C THR A 387 11.12 17.90 -16.42
N ASP A 388 12.08 17.30 -17.15
CA ASP A 388 13.33 17.97 -17.56
C ASP A 388 13.10 19.09 -18.58
N ALA A 389 12.08 18.98 -19.44
CA ALA A 389 11.74 19.98 -20.45
C ALA A 389 11.15 21.23 -19.82
N LEU A 390 10.34 21.05 -18.76
CA LEU A 390 9.83 22.15 -17.94
C LEU A 390 10.98 22.83 -17.17
N MET A 391 11.89 22.05 -16.58
CA MET A 391 13.06 22.58 -15.86
C MET A 391 14.06 23.27 -16.79
N MET A 392 14.32 22.72 -17.98
CA MET A 392 15.13 23.36 -19.03
C MET A 392 14.49 24.66 -19.53
N CYS A 393 13.15 24.73 -19.64
CA CYS A 393 12.46 25.98 -19.98
C CYS A 393 12.64 27.03 -18.89
N ILE A 394 12.48 26.66 -17.62
CA ILE A 394 12.65 27.56 -16.48
C ILE A 394 14.11 28.05 -16.38
N GLU A 395 15.09 27.18 -16.60
CA GLU A 395 16.51 27.57 -16.63
C GLU A 395 16.88 28.45 -17.83
N ARG A 396 16.35 28.16 -19.03
CA ARG A 396 16.58 28.99 -20.23
C ARG A 396 15.97 30.39 -20.08
N LEU A 397 14.78 30.50 -19.49
CA LEU A 397 14.16 31.79 -19.19
C LEU A 397 14.95 32.58 -18.14
N LYS A 398 15.43 31.92 -17.08
CA LYS A 398 16.33 32.55 -16.09
C LYS A 398 17.64 33.06 -16.71
N ARG A 399 18.24 32.31 -17.63
CA ARG A 399 19.47 32.73 -18.33
C ARG A 399 19.25 33.87 -19.34
N ALA A 400 18.10 33.90 -20.02
CA ALA A 400 17.75 34.97 -20.95
C ALA A 400 17.53 36.32 -20.22
N ASN A 401 16.93 36.30 -19.03
CA ASN A 401 16.70 37.49 -18.22
C ASN A 401 18.02 38.11 -17.69
N ILE A 402 19.04 37.30 -17.45
CA ILE A 402 20.38 37.76 -17.00
C ILE A 402 21.19 38.39 -18.13
N LYS A 403 20.97 37.98 -19.40
CA LYS A 403 21.79 38.41 -20.56
C LYS A 403 21.10 39.42 -21.48
N GLY A 404 19.82 39.73 -21.27
CA GLY A 404 19.07 40.66 -22.14
C GLY A 404 18.87 40.18 -23.58
N VAL A 405 18.99 38.86 -23.84
CA VAL A 405 18.92 38.27 -25.18
C VAL A 405 17.51 37.76 -25.48
N LYS A 406 17.02 38.00 -26.71
CA LYS A 406 15.68 37.57 -27.16
C LYS A 406 15.65 36.05 -27.40
N VAL A 407 14.73 35.35 -26.74
CA VAL A 407 14.59 33.88 -26.69
C VAL A 407 14.69 33.16 -28.05
N HIS A 408 14.19 33.75 -29.14
CA HIS A 408 14.28 33.15 -30.49
C HIS A 408 15.71 32.92 -31.01
N GLN A 409 16.72 33.62 -30.49
CA GLN A 409 18.13 33.47 -30.88
C GLN A 409 18.81 32.26 -30.20
N LEU A 410 18.19 31.67 -29.17
CA LEU A 410 18.71 30.51 -28.43
C LEU A 410 18.19 29.17 -28.96
N LEU A 411 17.38 29.18 -30.03
CA LEU A 411 16.79 27.98 -30.64
C LEU A 411 17.56 27.48 -31.88
N ASN A 412 18.60 28.18 -32.30
CA ASN A 412 19.42 27.85 -33.47
C ASN A 412 20.85 27.36 -33.13
N ASP A 413 21.17 27.22 -31.85
CA ASP A 413 22.36 26.54 -31.32
C ASP A 413 21.90 25.30 -30.53
#